data_AF-A0A2H5QBR7-F1
#
_entry.id   AF-A0A2H5QBR7-F1
#
_cell.length_a   1.000
_cell.length_b   1.000
_cell.length_c   1.000
_cell.angle_alpha   90.00
_cell.angle_beta   90.00
_cell.angle_gamma   90.00
#
_symmetry.space_group_name_H-M   'P 1'
#
loop_
_entity.id
_entity.type
_entity.pdbx_description
1 polymer ?
#
loop_
_entity_poly.entity_id
_entity_poly.type
_entity_poly.pdbx_seq_one_letter_code
_entity_poly.pdbx_strand_id
1 'polypeptide(L)'
;MGKQDENPKHPSSSVALIIGVTGMAGLSLAEALKNNPTISGGPWKVYGTARRPPPSWFPSSHVDHYITFDALDSTDTTQKLSSISQEVTHLFWVMFQRLKSEEINISNNSTMFKNVMSVVVDSNKGRSRLRHVTLLMGTKHYMGPVFDPSLVGQLIGHDPPFKEDSLRLPFPNFYYAVEDIAASYSPAVTYSVHRSSIIIGASSRSLNNSLLTLAVYATICRHQGLPFRYLGNKYTWEHFCDMSDSRVLESNNNGQATTDRPRTKHLNGTKRRCFYMEELVETVVRNL
;
A
#
# COMPACT_ATOMS: atom_id res chain seq x y z
N MET A 1 -38.40 -6.72 -41.83
CA MET A 1 -37.78 -7.62 -40.82
C MET A 1 -36.59 -6.91 -40.23
N GLY A 2 -36.74 -6.34 -39.04
CA GLY A 2 -35.67 -5.64 -38.34
C GLY A 2 -34.65 -6.63 -37.79
N LYS A 3 -33.38 -6.42 -38.09
CA LYS A 3 -32.28 -7.03 -37.34
C LYS A 3 -32.00 -6.13 -36.16
N GLN A 4 -32.32 -6.63 -34.95
CA GLN A 4 -31.76 -6.10 -33.72
C GLN A 4 -30.28 -6.49 -33.71
N ASP A 5 -29.40 -5.52 -33.91
CA ASP A 5 -27.99 -5.71 -33.61
C ASP A 5 -27.83 -5.73 -32.09
N GLU A 6 -27.35 -6.87 -31.59
CA GLU A 6 -26.96 -7.07 -30.21
C GLU A 6 -25.94 -6.00 -29.81
N ASN A 7 -26.32 -5.21 -28.79
CA ASN A 7 -25.49 -4.22 -28.16
C ASN A 7 -24.19 -4.89 -27.64
N PRO A 8 -22.97 -4.40 -27.95
CA PRO A 8 -21.74 -5.03 -27.51
C PRO A 8 -21.66 -5.05 -25.98
N LYS A 9 -21.46 -6.24 -25.42
CA LYS A 9 -21.22 -6.51 -24.00
C LYS A 9 -20.28 -5.44 -23.42
N HIS A 10 -20.76 -4.68 -22.42
CA HIS A 10 -19.93 -3.78 -21.64
C HIS A 10 -18.62 -4.50 -21.24
N PRO A 11 -17.44 -3.88 -21.43
CA PRO A 11 -16.19 -4.48 -20.97
C PRO A 11 -16.34 -4.78 -19.49
N SER A 12 -16.05 -6.01 -19.08
CA SER A 12 -16.25 -6.45 -17.70
C SER A 12 -15.51 -5.50 -16.76
N SER A 13 -16.26 -4.72 -15.96
CA SER A 13 -15.71 -3.73 -15.04
C SER A 13 -14.70 -4.37 -14.11
N SER A 14 -13.52 -3.76 -13.94
CA SER A 14 -12.53 -4.26 -12.99
C SER A 14 -13.03 -4.03 -11.56
N VAL A 15 -12.87 -5.05 -10.72
CA VAL A 15 -13.24 -5.02 -9.31
C VAL A 15 -11.97 -5.01 -8.46
N ALA A 16 -11.78 -3.94 -7.70
CA ALA A 16 -10.66 -3.72 -6.79
C ALA A 16 -11.03 -4.12 -5.36
N LEU A 17 -10.15 -4.87 -4.70
CA LEU A 17 -10.18 -5.12 -3.27
C LEU A 17 -8.95 -4.45 -2.63
N ILE A 18 -9.18 -3.37 -1.87
CA ILE A 18 -8.14 -2.61 -1.18
C ILE A 18 -8.03 -3.10 0.26
N ILE A 19 -6.90 -3.70 0.63
CA ILE A 19 -6.59 -4.09 2.01
C ILE A 19 -5.81 -2.98 2.69
N GLY A 20 -6.46 -2.26 3.61
CA GLY A 20 -5.90 -1.08 4.27
C GLY A 20 -6.42 0.26 3.74
N VAL A 21 -7.71 0.34 3.38
CA VAL A 21 -8.30 1.51 2.71
C VAL A 21 -8.22 2.80 3.52
N THR A 22 -8.15 2.72 4.85
CA THR A 22 -8.00 3.89 5.72
C THR A 22 -6.56 4.33 5.93
N GLY A 23 -5.57 3.61 5.39
CA GLY A 23 -4.17 4.04 5.34
C GLY A 23 -3.96 5.18 4.32
N MET A 24 -2.78 5.82 4.34
CA MET A 24 -2.48 6.93 3.43
C MET A 24 -2.61 6.52 1.96
N ALA A 25 -1.92 5.44 1.56
CA ALA A 25 -1.98 4.95 0.18
C ALA A 25 -3.35 4.35 -0.18
N GLY A 26 -4.02 3.68 0.77
CA GLY A 26 -5.35 3.11 0.55
C GLY A 26 -6.42 4.18 0.29
N LEU A 27 -6.35 5.31 1.00
CA LEU A 27 -7.29 6.42 0.83
C LEU A 27 -7.12 7.06 -0.55
N SER A 28 -5.89 7.38 -0.93
CA SER A 28 -5.59 7.97 -2.25
C SER A 28 -5.93 7.01 -3.39
N LEU A 29 -5.61 5.72 -3.24
CA LEU A 29 -5.96 4.71 -4.23
C LEU A 29 -7.48 4.59 -4.43
N ALA A 30 -8.26 4.58 -3.34
CA ALA A 30 -9.72 4.51 -3.41
C ALA A 30 -10.31 5.72 -4.15
N GLU A 31 -9.83 6.93 -3.82
CA GLU A 31 -10.21 8.17 -4.50
C GLU A 31 -9.92 8.09 -6.01
N ALA A 32 -8.71 7.70 -6.36
CA ALA A 32 -8.27 7.65 -7.75
C ALA A 32 -9.04 6.64 -8.59
N LEU A 33 -9.27 5.43 -8.07
CA LEU A 33 -10.03 4.40 -8.78
C LEU A 33 -11.48 4.83 -9.06
N LYS A 34 -12.08 5.65 -8.19
CA LYS A 34 -13.44 6.18 -8.40
C LYS A 34 -13.48 7.41 -9.30
N ASN A 35 -12.50 8.31 -9.16
CA ASN A 35 -12.59 9.65 -9.75
C ASN A 35 -11.75 9.83 -11.02
N ASN A 36 -10.83 8.92 -11.33
CA ASN A 36 -9.92 9.08 -12.45
C ASN A 36 -10.28 8.12 -13.62
N PRO A 37 -10.98 8.60 -14.67
CA PRO A 37 -11.37 7.77 -15.80
C PRO A 37 -10.20 7.33 -16.68
N THR A 38 -9.01 7.92 -16.49
CA THR A 38 -7.80 7.56 -17.25
C THR A 38 -7.10 6.32 -16.71
N ILE A 39 -7.50 5.81 -15.53
CA ILE A 39 -6.95 4.58 -14.99
C ILE A 39 -7.48 3.39 -15.80
N SER A 40 -6.57 2.73 -16.50
CA SER A 40 -6.81 1.49 -17.24
C SER A 40 -7.59 0.46 -16.41
N GLY A 41 -8.59 -0.17 -17.03
CA GLY A 41 -9.46 -1.16 -16.38
C GLY A 41 -10.72 -0.56 -15.75
N GLY A 42 -10.85 0.77 -15.76
CA GLY A 42 -12.06 1.47 -15.35
C GLY A 42 -13.23 1.29 -16.33
N PRO A 43 -14.48 1.54 -15.87
CA PRO A 43 -14.86 1.97 -14.53
C PRO A 43 -14.63 0.87 -13.47
N TRP A 44 -14.19 1.29 -12.28
CA TRP A 44 -13.84 0.39 -11.18
C TRP A 44 -14.97 0.27 -10.15
N LYS A 45 -15.28 -0.97 -9.77
CA LYS A 45 -16.00 -1.27 -8.52
C LYS A 45 -14.97 -1.45 -7.41
N VAL A 46 -15.13 -0.76 -6.28
CA VAL A 46 -14.12 -0.67 -5.23
C VAL A 46 -14.66 -1.20 -3.90
N TYR A 47 -14.05 -2.29 -3.43
CA TYR A 47 -14.17 -2.79 -2.07
C TYR A 47 -13.02 -2.25 -1.22
N GLY A 48 -13.34 -1.39 -0.25
CA GLY A 48 -12.37 -0.89 0.72
C GLY A 48 -12.44 -1.68 2.01
N THR A 49 -11.29 -2.12 2.53
CA THR A 49 -11.28 -2.91 3.77
C THR A 49 -10.29 -2.37 4.81
N ALA A 50 -10.68 -2.48 6.07
CA ALA A 50 -9.83 -2.18 7.22
C ALA A 50 -10.43 -2.79 8.50
N ARG A 51 -9.61 -2.99 9.53
CA ARG A 51 -10.05 -3.59 10.81
C ARG A 51 -11.08 -2.74 11.57
N ARG A 52 -10.99 -1.42 11.47
CA ARG A 52 -11.84 -0.48 12.22
C ARG A 52 -13.00 0.01 11.36
N PRO A 53 -14.14 0.39 11.97
CA PRO A 53 -15.21 1.12 11.27
C PRO A 53 -14.66 2.35 10.54
N PRO A 54 -15.33 2.79 9.46
CA PRO A 54 -14.92 3.97 8.70
C PRO A 54 -14.89 5.18 9.66
N PRO A 55 -13.77 5.93 9.73
CA PRO A 55 -13.71 7.14 10.54
C PRO A 55 -14.57 8.24 9.90
N SER A 56 -14.98 9.24 10.68
CA SER A 56 -15.85 10.34 10.23
C SER A 56 -15.31 11.13 9.03
N TRP A 57 -13.98 11.20 8.89
CA TRP A 57 -13.34 11.89 7.77
C TRP A 57 -13.24 11.04 6.48
N PHE A 58 -13.51 9.74 6.53
CA PHE A 58 -13.37 8.86 5.37
C PHE A 58 -14.55 9.08 4.40
N PRO A 59 -14.30 9.51 3.15
CA PRO A 59 -15.39 9.77 2.21
C PRO A 59 -16.04 8.46 1.76
N SER A 60 -17.34 8.30 2.03
CA SER A 60 -18.09 7.10 1.64
C SER A 60 -18.16 6.92 0.11
N SER A 61 -18.05 8.01 -0.66
CA SER A 61 -18.03 7.98 -2.13
C SER A 61 -16.78 7.33 -2.73
N HIS A 62 -15.71 7.15 -1.95
CA HIS A 62 -14.45 6.56 -2.44
C HIS A 62 -14.52 5.04 -2.58
N VAL A 63 -15.57 4.39 -2.08
CA VAL A 63 -15.76 2.94 -2.16
C VAL A 63 -17.21 2.62 -2.47
N ASP A 64 -17.45 1.53 -3.19
CA ASP A 64 -18.82 1.00 -3.36
C ASP A 64 -19.25 0.24 -2.11
N HIS A 65 -18.31 -0.42 -1.44
CA HIS A 65 -18.55 -1.09 -0.15
C HIS A 65 -17.33 -1.00 0.77
N TYR A 66 -17.57 -0.67 2.04
CA TYR A 66 -16.58 -0.72 3.11
C TYR A 66 -16.77 -1.99 3.94
N ILE A 67 -15.73 -2.82 4.07
CA ILE A 67 -15.79 -4.10 4.79
C ILE A 67 -14.82 -4.07 5.97
N THR A 68 -15.35 -4.31 7.17
CA THR A 68 -14.56 -4.46 8.39
C THR A 68 -14.24 -5.92 8.67
N PHE A 69 -12.96 -6.26 8.78
CA PHE A 69 -12.50 -7.57 9.23
C PHE A 69 -11.07 -7.52 9.78
N ASP A 70 -10.70 -8.49 10.61
CA ASP A 70 -9.31 -8.73 11.00
C ASP A 70 -8.65 -9.77 10.08
N ALA A 71 -7.71 -9.32 9.25
CA ALA A 71 -6.98 -10.20 8.35
C ALA A 71 -6.16 -11.28 9.08
N LEU A 72 -5.83 -11.08 10.36
CA LEU A 72 -5.11 -12.08 11.15
C LEU A 72 -6.03 -13.25 11.57
N ASP A 73 -7.34 -13.01 11.65
CA ASP A 73 -8.35 -14.02 11.93
C ASP A 73 -8.84 -14.64 10.61
N SER A 74 -8.50 -15.90 10.37
CA SER A 74 -8.88 -16.62 9.15
C SER A 74 -10.39 -16.85 9.04
N THR A 75 -11.09 -16.98 10.17
CA THR A 75 -12.55 -17.19 10.21
C THR A 75 -13.26 -15.90 9.84
N ASP A 76 -12.88 -14.78 10.46
CA ASP A 76 -13.45 -13.47 10.14
C ASP A 76 -13.13 -13.07 8.69
N THR A 77 -11.89 -13.28 8.24
CA THR A 77 -11.50 -13.04 6.84
C THR A 77 -12.37 -13.85 5.87
N THR A 78 -12.56 -15.14 6.13
CA THR A 78 -13.40 -16.01 5.30
C THR A 78 -14.85 -15.52 5.31
N GLN A 79 -15.41 -15.26 6.48
CA GLN A 79 -16.80 -14.83 6.60
C GLN A 79 -17.08 -13.51 5.86
N LYS A 80 -16.15 -12.56 5.93
CA LYS A 80 -16.34 -11.20 5.40
C LYS A 80 -16.03 -11.06 3.92
N LEU A 81 -15.12 -11.88 3.37
CA LEU A 81 -14.70 -11.78 1.97
C LEU A 81 -15.33 -12.83 1.06
N SER A 82 -15.93 -13.90 1.59
CA SER A 82 -16.48 -15.00 0.77
C SER A 82 -17.55 -14.57 -0.23
N SER A 83 -18.38 -13.57 0.10
CA SER A 83 -19.45 -13.11 -0.77
C SER A 83 -18.97 -12.34 -2.00
N ILE A 84 -17.75 -11.78 -1.94
CA ILE A 84 -17.17 -10.95 -3.00
C ILE A 84 -16.01 -11.63 -3.73
N SER A 85 -15.49 -12.74 -3.20
CA SER A 85 -14.23 -13.34 -3.68
C SER A 85 -14.26 -13.72 -5.17
N GLN A 86 -15.42 -14.14 -5.67
CA GLN A 86 -15.60 -14.57 -7.06
C GLN A 86 -15.69 -13.40 -8.06
N GLU A 87 -15.88 -12.15 -7.62
CA GLU A 87 -15.90 -10.99 -8.52
C GLU A 87 -14.61 -10.15 -8.48
N VAL A 88 -13.82 -10.26 -7.41
CA VAL A 88 -12.56 -9.51 -7.27
C VAL A 88 -11.59 -9.89 -8.39
N THR A 89 -11.08 -8.86 -9.07
CA THR A 89 -10.12 -9.00 -10.18
C THR A 89 -8.73 -8.50 -9.80
N HIS A 90 -8.64 -7.51 -8.92
CA HIS A 90 -7.40 -6.87 -8.50
C HIS A 90 -7.37 -6.74 -6.99
N LEU A 91 -6.32 -7.26 -6.35
CA LEU A 91 -6.05 -7.09 -4.93
C LEU A 91 -4.97 -6.03 -4.75
N PHE A 92 -5.25 -4.99 -3.96
CA PHE A 92 -4.27 -3.99 -3.58
C PHE A 92 -3.92 -4.16 -2.10
N TRP A 93 -2.73 -4.69 -1.83
CA TRP A 93 -2.21 -4.88 -0.49
C TRP A 93 -1.42 -3.64 -0.06
N VAL A 94 -2.07 -2.76 0.69
CA VAL A 94 -1.52 -1.42 1.07
C VAL A 94 -1.47 -1.22 2.59
N MET A 95 -1.29 -2.32 3.32
CA MET A 95 -1.13 -2.32 4.77
C MET A 95 -0.05 -3.28 5.23
N PHE A 96 0.41 -3.05 6.46
CA PHE A 96 1.23 -3.99 7.21
C PHE A 96 1.02 -3.77 8.70
N GLN A 97 1.38 -4.77 9.51
CA GLN A 97 1.60 -4.61 10.93
C GLN A 97 3.09 -4.39 11.19
N ARG A 98 3.39 -3.45 12.10
CA ARG A 98 4.74 -3.24 12.66
C ARG A 98 4.70 -3.62 14.14
N LEU A 99 5.53 -4.59 14.50
CA LEU A 99 5.65 -5.19 15.81
C LEU A 99 7.11 -5.16 16.28
N LYS A 100 7.36 -5.72 17.46
CA LYS A 100 8.62 -5.53 18.21
C LYS A 100 9.84 -6.18 17.56
N SER A 101 9.68 -7.33 16.92
CA SER A 101 10.75 -8.03 16.21
C SER A 101 10.33 -8.40 14.79
N GLU A 102 11.32 -8.63 13.95
CA GLU A 102 11.09 -8.98 12.56
C GLU A 102 10.49 -10.36 12.39
N GLU A 103 10.77 -11.31 13.28
CA GLU A 103 10.16 -12.64 13.27
C GLU A 103 8.64 -12.56 13.47
N ILE A 104 8.19 -11.74 14.43
CA ILE A 104 6.76 -11.52 14.66
C ILE A 104 6.15 -10.78 13.47
N ASN A 105 6.86 -9.81 12.88
CA ASN A 105 6.41 -9.15 11.66
C ASN A 105 6.23 -10.15 10.51
N ILE A 106 7.18 -11.08 10.30
CA ILE A 106 7.10 -12.13 9.28
C ILE A 106 5.87 -12.98 9.55
N SER A 107 5.70 -13.49 10.77
CA SER A 107 4.57 -14.35 11.14
C SER A 107 3.22 -13.68 10.86
N ASN A 108 3.00 -12.49 11.42
CA ASN A 108 1.70 -11.81 11.32
C ASN A 108 1.41 -11.33 9.90
N ASN A 109 2.37 -10.66 9.23
CA ASN A 109 2.12 -10.14 7.88
C ASN A 109 1.93 -11.27 6.86
N SER A 110 2.68 -12.36 6.99
CA SER A 110 2.48 -13.56 6.15
C SER A 110 1.12 -14.20 6.39
N THR A 111 0.70 -14.33 7.65
CA THR A 111 -0.60 -14.93 8.01
C THR A 111 -1.75 -14.09 7.48
N MET A 112 -1.71 -12.77 7.68
CA MET A 112 -2.73 -11.87 7.17
C MET A 112 -2.85 -11.97 5.63
N PHE A 113 -1.72 -11.97 4.92
CA PHE A 113 -1.73 -12.07 3.47
C PHE A 113 -2.24 -13.44 2.98
N LYS A 114 -1.82 -14.55 3.62
CA LYS A 114 -2.30 -15.90 3.32
C LYS A 114 -3.81 -16.05 3.52
N ASN A 115 -4.34 -15.51 4.62
CA ASN A 115 -5.78 -15.58 4.91
C ASN A 115 -6.62 -14.86 3.86
N VAL A 116 -6.16 -13.69 3.39
CA VAL A 116 -6.86 -12.96 2.32
C VAL A 116 -6.72 -13.71 1.00
N MET A 117 -5.50 -14.11 0.63
CA MET A 117 -5.23 -14.82 -0.62
C MET A 117 -6.02 -16.11 -0.72
N SER A 118 -6.07 -16.93 0.34
CA SER A 118 -6.79 -18.21 0.34
C SER A 118 -8.27 -18.04 0.03
N VAL A 119 -8.90 -16.94 0.46
CA VAL A 119 -10.32 -16.66 0.19
C VAL A 119 -10.54 -16.16 -1.24
N VAL A 120 -9.67 -15.27 -1.74
CA VAL A 120 -9.84 -14.68 -3.09
C VAL A 120 -9.43 -15.62 -4.23
N VAL A 121 -8.55 -16.58 -3.96
CA VAL A 121 -8.15 -17.62 -4.92
C VAL A 121 -8.89 -18.95 -4.74
N ASP A 122 -9.79 -19.06 -3.75
CA ASP A 122 -10.48 -20.30 -3.39
C ASP A 122 -11.21 -20.92 -4.59
N SER A 123 -10.65 -22.00 -5.13
CA SER A 123 -11.18 -22.71 -6.28
C SER A 123 -12.43 -23.53 -5.94
N ASN A 124 -12.65 -23.85 -4.65
CA ASN A 124 -13.83 -24.61 -4.22
C ASN A 124 -15.13 -23.82 -4.41
N LYS A 125 -15.03 -22.49 -4.56
CA LYS A 125 -16.16 -21.58 -4.79
C LYS A 125 -16.36 -21.23 -6.26
N GLY A 126 -15.64 -21.91 -7.16
CA GLY A 126 -15.64 -21.64 -8.60
C GLY A 126 -14.31 -21.07 -9.08
N ARG A 127 -14.29 -20.68 -10.36
CA ARG A 127 -13.07 -20.12 -10.98
C ARG A 127 -12.84 -18.70 -10.46
N SER A 128 -11.82 -18.53 -9.62
CA SER A 128 -11.36 -17.20 -9.19
C SER A 128 -11.16 -16.27 -10.39
N ARG A 129 -11.66 -15.03 -10.22
CA ARG A 129 -11.49 -13.95 -11.21
C ARG A 129 -10.28 -13.07 -10.93
N LEU A 130 -9.53 -13.36 -9.86
CA LEU A 130 -8.34 -12.61 -9.50
C LEU A 130 -7.29 -12.72 -10.61
N ARG A 131 -6.84 -11.57 -11.12
CA ARG A 131 -5.85 -11.47 -12.20
C ARG A 131 -4.52 -10.94 -11.71
N HIS A 132 -4.58 -9.99 -10.78
CA HIS A 132 -3.40 -9.24 -10.36
C HIS A 132 -3.42 -8.89 -8.86
N VAL A 133 -2.24 -8.96 -8.25
CA VAL A 133 -1.99 -8.53 -6.87
C VAL A 133 -0.92 -7.42 -6.87
N THR A 134 -1.28 -6.26 -6.35
CA THR A 134 -0.35 -5.15 -6.16
C THR A 134 0.08 -5.07 -4.71
N LEU A 135 1.39 -5.23 -4.46
CA LEU A 135 1.99 -5.14 -3.13
C LEU A 135 2.66 -3.78 -2.94
N LEU A 136 2.21 -3.01 -1.94
CA LEU A 136 2.93 -1.81 -1.51
C LEU A 136 3.88 -2.16 -0.35
N MET A 137 5.17 -2.14 -0.67
CA MET A 137 6.29 -2.36 0.24
C MET A 137 7.12 -1.05 0.35
N GLY A 138 8.36 -1.14 0.82
CA GLY A 138 9.19 0.05 0.95
C GLY A 138 10.69 -0.16 0.82
N THR A 139 11.43 0.93 1.01
CA THR A 139 12.91 0.98 0.95
C THR A 139 13.60 0.10 1.99
N LYS A 140 12.88 -0.34 3.02
CA LYS A 140 13.32 -1.40 3.95
C LYS A 140 13.74 -2.69 3.22
N HIS A 141 13.30 -2.92 1.98
CA HIS A 141 13.83 -3.99 1.12
C HIS A 141 15.35 -3.90 0.95
N TYR A 142 15.89 -2.69 0.82
CA TYR A 142 17.31 -2.42 0.56
C TYR A 142 18.13 -2.15 1.81
N MET A 143 17.45 -1.81 2.91
CA MET A 143 18.08 -1.38 4.16
C MET A 143 18.04 -2.47 5.24
N GLY A 144 17.23 -3.51 5.04
CA GLY A 144 16.99 -4.56 6.04
C GLY A 144 16.02 -4.12 7.13
N PRO A 145 15.82 -4.92 8.18
CA PRO A 145 14.89 -4.64 9.27
C PRO A 145 15.35 -3.54 10.23
N VAL A 146 15.53 -2.32 9.71
CA VAL A 146 15.96 -1.10 10.43
C VAL A 146 15.09 -0.69 11.62
N PHE A 147 13.98 -1.40 11.81
CA PHE A 147 12.99 -1.17 12.85
C PHE A 147 13.02 -2.20 13.97
N ASP A 148 13.82 -3.27 13.82
CA ASP A 148 14.08 -4.25 14.85
C ASP A 148 15.25 -3.75 15.73
N PRO A 149 15.01 -3.41 17.00
CA PRO A 149 16.06 -2.94 17.90
C PRO A 149 17.20 -3.93 18.10
N SER A 150 16.94 -5.24 17.98
CA SER A 150 17.95 -6.29 18.18
C SER A 150 18.96 -6.37 17.04
N LEU A 151 18.63 -5.82 15.87
CA LEU A 151 19.48 -5.83 14.67
C LEU A 151 20.17 -4.49 14.43
N VAL A 152 19.93 -3.49 15.29
CA VAL A 152 20.57 -2.17 15.20
C VAL A 152 22.09 -2.32 15.27
N GLY A 153 22.79 -1.69 14.31
CA GLY A 153 24.25 -1.75 14.19
C GLY A 153 24.81 -2.98 13.48
N GLN A 154 23.99 -4.00 13.21
CA GLN A 154 24.38 -5.20 12.45
C GLN A 154 23.97 -5.13 10.97
N LEU A 155 23.04 -4.23 10.63
CA LEU A 155 22.49 -4.10 9.29
C LEU A 155 23.49 -3.47 8.35
N ILE A 156 23.89 -4.26 7.35
CA ILE A 156 24.62 -3.78 6.17
C ILE A 156 23.61 -3.80 5.02
N GLY A 157 23.06 -2.63 4.71
CA GLY A 157 22.15 -2.42 3.58
C GLY A 157 22.91 -2.24 2.26
N HIS A 158 22.17 -2.14 1.17
CA HIS A 158 22.73 -1.66 -0.10
C HIS A 158 23.01 -0.16 -0.01
N ASP A 159 23.95 0.31 -0.84
CA ASP A 159 24.18 1.74 -1.00
C ASP A 159 23.11 2.36 -1.93
N PRO A 160 22.64 3.58 -1.61
CA PRO A 160 21.81 4.33 -2.56
C PRO A 160 22.64 4.81 -3.76
N PRO A 161 22.02 5.02 -4.95
CA PRO A 161 20.60 4.85 -5.23
C PRO A 161 20.18 3.38 -5.34
N PHE A 162 19.11 3.02 -4.65
CA PHE A 162 18.60 1.64 -4.64
C PHE A 162 18.04 1.23 -6.00
N LYS A 163 18.42 0.04 -6.48
CA LYS A 163 17.97 -0.51 -7.75
C LYS A 163 17.04 -1.70 -7.53
N GLU A 164 16.04 -1.88 -8.38
CA GLU A 164 15.02 -2.93 -8.21
C GLU A 164 15.57 -4.34 -8.33
N ASP A 165 16.65 -4.52 -9.09
CA ASP A 165 17.40 -5.76 -9.30
C ASP A 165 18.42 -6.07 -8.20
N SER A 166 18.57 -5.19 -7.20
CA SER A 166 19.39 -5.47 -6.02
C SER A 166 18.94 -6.75 -5.32
N LEU A 167 19.91 -7.59 -4.95
CA LEU A 167 19.65 -8.86 -4.26
C LEU A 167 19.00 -8.62 -2.90
N ARG A 168 18.19 -9.58 -2.44
CA ARG A 168 17.68 -9.57 -1.06
C ARG A 168 18.87 -9.62 -0.09
N LEU A 169 18.80 -8.80 0.96
CA LEU A 169 19.80 -8.85 2.03
C LEU A 169 19.67 -10.15 2.83
N PRO A 170 20.76 -10.66 3.43
CA PRO A 170 20.76 -11.87 4.25
C PRO A 170 20.20 -11.62 5.67
N PHE A 171 19.09 -10.89 5.77
CA PHE A 171 18.39 -10.60 7.01
C PHE A 171 16.92 -11.03 6.90
N PRO A 172 16.27 -11.42 8.02
CA PRO A 172 14.83 -11.61 8.02
C PRO A 172 14.14 -10.33 7.57
N ASN A 173 13.15 -10.45 6.68
CA ASN A 173 12.34 -9.32 6.25
C ASN A 173 10.94 -9.78 5.86
N PHE A 174 9.91 -9.24 6.51
CA PHE A 174 8.52 -9.61 6.19
C PHE A 174 8.12 -9.23 4.76
N TYR A 175 8.80 -8.27 4.12
CA TYR A 175 8.59 -7.96 2.71
C TYR A 175 8.88 -9.17 1.82
N TYR A 176 9.96 -9.90 2.11
CA TYR A 176 10.35 -11.07 1.33
C TYR A 176 9.32 -12.19 1.50
N ALA A 177 8.87 -12.42 2.74
CA ALA A 177 7.88 -13.45 3.04
C ALA A 177 6.55 -13.21 2.32
N VAL A 178 6.04 -11.97 2.31
CA VAL A 178 4.80 -11.62 1.59
C VAL A 178 4.99 -11.71 0.08
N GLU A 179 6.13 -11.26 -0.45
CA GLU A 179 6.47 -11.37 -1.87
C GLU A 179 6.55 -12.84 -2.33
N ASP A 180 7.16 -13.72 -1.53
CA ASP A 180 7.26 -15.16 -1.82
C ASP A 180 5.88 -15.84 -1.85
N ILE A 181 4.97 -15.44 -0.95
CA ILE A 181 3.59 -15.93 -0.97
C ILE A 181 2.86 -15.44 -2.21
N ALA A 182 3.05 -14.18 -2.64
CA ALA A 182 2.43 -13.70 -3.88
C ALA A 182 2.99 -14.45 -5.10
N ALA A 183 4.30 -14.68 -5.12
CA ALA A 183 4.99 -15.40 -6.19
C ALA A 183 4.53 -16.85 -6.34
N SER A 184 4.13 -17.52 -5.25
CA SER A 184 3.68 -18.92 -5.30
C SER A 184 2.36 -19.12 -6.07
N TYR A 185 1.59 -18.06 -6.32
CA TYR A 185 0.38 -18.10 -7.15
C TYR A 185 0.64 -17.84 -8.64
N SER A 186 1.89 -17.54 -9.03
CA SER A 186 2.28 -17.37 -10.43
C SER A 186 2.35 -18.73 -11.15
N PRO A 187 1.96 -18.83 -12.44
CA PRO A 187 1.51 -17.75 -13.34
C PRO A 187 -0.01 -17.51 -13.31
N ALA A 188 -0.77 -18.22 -12.46
CA ALA A 188 -2.22 -18.10 -12.41
C ALA A 188 -2.69 -16.70 -12.00
N VAL A 189 -1.95 -16.07 -11.08
CA VAL A 189 -2.14 -14.68 -10.65
C VAL A 189 -0.85 -13.92 -10.84
N THR A 190 -0.92 -12.77 -11.51
CA THR A 190 0.24 -11.88 -11.68
C THR A 190 0.42 -11.00 -10.44
N TYR A 191 1.64 -10.50 -10.20
CA TYR A 191 1.87 -9.56 -9.10
C TYR A 191 2.85 -8.46 -9.46
N SER A 192 2.69 -7.30 -8.82
CA SER A 192 3.64 -6.18 -8.85
C SER A 192 4.04 -5.80 -7.43
N VAL A 193 5.28 -5.33 -7.28
CA VAL A 193 5.80 -4.85 -5.99
C VAL A 193 6.24 -3.40 -6.14
N HIS A 194 5.61 -2.52 -5.37
CA HIS A 194 5.92 -1.09 -5.31
C HIS A 194 6.73 -0.81 -4.06
N ARG A 195 7.99 -0.40 -4.21
CA ARG A 195 8.90 -0.09 -3.11
C ARG A 195 8.98 1.42 -2.94
N SER A 196 8.13 1.94 -2.05
CA SER A 196 8.06 3.36 -1.70
C SER A 196 9.09 3.73 -0.64
N SER A 197 9.57 4.98 -0.64
CA SER A 197 10.27 5.56 0.50
C SER A 197 9.26 6.00 1.58
N ILE A 198 9.55 7.08 2.32
CA ILE A 198 8.61 7.67 3.28
C ILE A 198 7.37 8.15 2.53
N ILE A 199 6.20 7.60 2.85
CA ILE A 199 4.93 8.03 2.26
C ILE A 199 4.41 9.26 2.99
N ILE A 200 4.07 10.31 2.25
CA ILE A 200 3.30 11.46 2.76
C ILE A 200 1.85 11.33 2.28
N GLY A 201 0.90 11.47 3.20
CA GLY A 201 -0.52 11.52 2.85
C GLY A 201 -1.42 11.91 4.02
N ALA A 202 -2.68 12.16 3.70
CA ALA A 202 -3.68 12.65 4.65
C ALA A 202 -4.46 11.50 5.29
N SER A 203 -3.83 10.76 6.21
CA SER A 203 -4.55 9.80 7.07
C SER A 203 -4.05 9.81 8.51
N SER A 204 -4.97 10.00 9.44
CA SER A 204 -4.75 9.89 10.89
C SER A 204 -4.73 8.44 11.40
N ARG A 205 -4.98 7.46 10.52
CA ARG A 205 -4.95 6.02 10.84
C ARG A 205 -3.62 5.36 10.47
N SER A 206 -2.74 6.06 9.77
CA SER A 206 -1.42 5.56 9.41
C SER A 206 -0.51 5.47 10.63
N LEU A 207 0.18 4.33 10.76
CA LEU A 207 1.18 4.12 11.82
C LEU A 207 2.43 4.98 11.62
N ASN A 208 2.80 5.25 10.37
CA ASN A 208 3.99 6.03 10.01
C ASN A 208 3.54 7.24 9.18
N ASN A 209 3.18 8.34 9.84
CA ASN A 209 2.85 9.61 9.18
C ASN A 209 3.71 10.74 9.73
N SER A 210 4.94 10.86 9.20
CA SER A 210 5.91 11.86 9.65
C SER A 210 5.39 13.30 9.47
N LEU A 211 4.67 13.58 8.38
CA LEU A 211 4.11 14.90 8.13
C LEU A 211 3.08 15.28 9.19
N LEU A 212 2.13 14.38 9.49
CA LEU A 212 1.12 14.63 10.52
C LEU A 212 1.76 14.82 11.89
N THR A 213 2.76 14.01 12.25
CA THR A 213 3.49 14.16 13.51
C THR A 213 4.18 15.52 13.59
N LEU A 214 4.84 15.97 12.53
CA LEU A 214 5.48 17.29 12.48
C LEU A 214 4.44 18.42 12.59
N ALA A 215 3.31 18.31 11.91
CA ALA A 215 2.25 19.30 11.95
C ALA A 215 1.61 19.42 13.34
N VAL A 216 1.36 18.29 14.01
CA VAL A 216 0.86 18.29 15.39
C VAL A 216 1.86 18.91 16.35
N TYR A 217 3.15 18.56 16.23
CA TYR A 217 4.21 19.15 17.05
C TYR A 217 4.31 20.67 16.84
N ALA A 218 4.29 21.13 15.59
CA ALA A 218 4.29 22.56 15.27
C ALA A 218 3.07 23.29 15.84
N THR A 219 1.89 22.68 15.76
CA THR A 219 0.66 23.23 16.34
C THR A 219 0.75 23.37 17.86
N ILE A 220 1.34 22.38 18.55
CA ILE A 220 1.58 22.44 19.99
C ILE A 220 2.56 23.56 20.34
N CYS A 221 3.68 23.67 19.62
CA CYS A 221 4.64 24.75 19.79
C CYS A 221 3.98 26.13 19.65
N ARG A 222 3.18 26.33 18.59
CA ARG A 222 2.44 27.58 18.36
C ARG A 222 1.47 27.87 19.51
N HIS A 223 0.70 26.88 19.95
CA HIS A 223 -0.27 27.04 21.03
C HIS A 223 0.39 27.40 22.37
N GLN A 224 1.58 26.84 22.64
CA GLN A 224 2.34 27.11 23.87
C GLN A 224 3.25 28.35 23.78
N GLY A 225 3.32 29.02 22.63
CA GLY A 225 4.26 30.14 22.41
C GLY A 225 5.73 29.71 22.44
N LEU A 226 6.03 28.45 22.14
CA LEU A 226 7.37 27.89 22.13
C LEU A 226 7.95 27.88 20.71
N PRO A 227 9.29 28.05 20.55
CA PRO A 227 9.93 27.87 19.25
C PRO A 227 9.85 26.41 18.81
N PHE A 228 9.61 26.19 17.52
CA PHE A 228 9.75 24.87 16.91
C PHE A 228 11.22 24.45 16.94
N ARG A 229 11.52 23.27 17.49
CA ARG A 229 12.87 22.69 17.49
C ARG A 229 12.87 21.38 16.71
N TYR A 230 13.73 21.26 15.72
CA TYR A 230 13.88 20.01 14.99
C TYR A 230 14.33 18.88 15.92
N LEU A 231 13.57 17.78 15.95
CA LEU A 231 13.78 16.66 16.86
C LEU A 231 14.63 15.53 16.25
N GLY A 232 15.14 15.71 15.03
CA GLY A 232 16.03 14.75 14.37
C GLY A 232 17.50 14.98 14.72
N ASN A 233 18.39 14.43 13.90
CA ASN A 233 19.83 14.60 14.05
C ASN A 233 20.43 15.40 12.89
N LYS A 234 21.72 15.75 13.01
CA LYS A 234 22.46 16.52 12.00
C LYS A 234 22.42 15.85 10.62
N TYR A 235 22.55 14.52 10.58
CA TYR A 235 22.50 13.77 9.33
C TYR A 235 21.15 13.93 8.63
N THR A 236 20.04 13.71 9.34
CA THR A 236 18.69 13.87 8.77
C THR A 236 18.36 15.32 8.42
N TRP A 237 19.00 16.29 9.06
CA TRP A 237 18.82 17.72 8.76
C TRP A 237 19.54 18.13 7.47
N GLU A 238 20.82 17.76 7.35
CA GLU A 238 21.73 18.27 6.32
C GLU A 238 21.79 17.40 5.04
N HIS A 239 21.21 16.20 5.04
CA HIS A 239 21.27 15.28 3.90
C HIS A 239 19.92 15.13 3.20
N PHE A 240 20.00 14.75 1.92
CA PHE A 240 18.83 14.47 1.10
C PHE A 240 18.00 13.30 1.66
N CYS A 241 16.69 13.52 1.70
CA CYS A 241 15.71 12.47 1.96
C CYS A 241 14.77 12.35 0.76
N ASP A 242 14.34 11.12 0.42
CA ASP A 242 13.31 10.90 -0.59
C ASP A 242 11.95 10.61 0.06
N MET A 243 10.91 11.28 -0.44
CA MET A 243 9.52 11.01 -0.06
C MET A 243 8.70 10.64 -1.29
N SER A 244 7.70 9.80 -1.04
CA SER A 244 6.74 9.32 -2.03
C SER A 244 5.36 9.83 -1.67
N ASP A 245 4.70 10.48 -2.63
CA ASP A 245 3.31 10.89 -2.49
C ASP A 245 2.40 9.66 -2.34
N SER A 246 1.38 9.70 -1.49
CA SER A 246 0.45 8.57 -1.29
C SER A 246 -0.27 8.13 -2.57
N ARG A 247 -0.30 8.98 -3.59
CA ARG A 247 -0.80 8.70 -4.94
C ARG A 247 0.17 7.88 -5.81
N VAL A 248 1.27 7.37 -5.23
CA VAL A 248 2.29 6.58 -5.95
C VAL A 248 1.74 5.36 -6.69
N LEU A 249 0.61 4.80 -6.23
CA LEU A 249 -0.06 3.69 -6.91
C LEU A 249 -0.92 4.14 -8.10
N GLU A 250 -1.39 5.38 -8.12
CA GLU A 250 -2.22 5.91 -9.21
C GLU A 250 -1.42 6.01 -10.51
N SER A 251 -0.22 6.62 -10.45
CA SER A 251 0.61 6.83 -11.63
C SER A 251 1.17 5.53 -12.21
N ASN A 252 1.34 4.50 -11.38
CA ASN A 252 1.90 3.22 -11.81
C ASN A 252 0.85 2.24 -12.33
N ASN A 253 -0.43 2.45 -12.01
CA ASN A 253 -1.51 1.56 -12.44
C ASN A 253 -1.96 1.77 -13.89
N ASN A 254 -1.63 2.92 -14.50
CA ASN A 254 -2.12 3.31 -15.84
C ASN A 254 -1.75 2.37 -17.01
N GLY A 255 -0.97 1.31 -16.81
CA GLY A 255 -0.70 0.32 -17.86
C GLY A 255 -0.31 -1.09 -17.40
N GLN A 256 -0.58 -1.48 -16.15
CA GLN A 256 -0.05 -2.74 -15.59
C GLN A 256 -1.13 -3.74 -15.17
N ALA A 257 -2.27 -3.26 -14.68
CA ALA A 257 -3.42 -4.09 -14.32
C ALA A 257 -4.09 -4.80 -15.51
N THR A 258 -3.92 -4.29 -16.73
CA THR A 258 -4.74 -4.69 -17.89
C THR A 258 -3.95 -5.26 -19.07
N THR A 259 -2.62 -5.37 -19.02
CA THR A 259 -1.88 -5.95 -20.14
C THR A 259 -2.01 -7.48 -20.13
N ASP A 260 -2.52 -8.06 -21.22
CA ASP A 260 -2.71 -9.51 -21.45
C ASP A 260 -1.43 -10.37 -21.42
N ARG A 261 -0.28 -9.79 -21.07
CA ARG A 261 0.97 -10.53 -20.85
C ARG A 261 1.29 -10.57 -19.36
N PRO A 262 1.44 -11.75 -18.73
CA PRO A 262 1.89 -11.84 -17.36
C PRO A 262 3.28 -11.22 -17.25
N ARG A 263 3.36 -10.06 -16.60
CA ARG A 263 4.62 -9.35 -16.34
C ARG A 263 4.69 -9.05 -14.86
N THR A 264 5.50 -9.85 -14.15
CA THR A 264 5.96 -9.51 -12.81
C THR A 264 6.91 -8.33 -12.91
N LYS A 265 6.71 -7.31 -12.07
CA LYS A 265 7.58 -6.14 -11.99
C LYS A 265 7.79 -5.69 -10.56
N HIS A 266 9.05 -5.43 -10.24
CA HIS A 266 9.45 -4.64 -9.07
C HIS A 266 9.67 -3.21 -9.53
N LEU A 267 9.11 -2.25 -8.80
CA LEU A 267 9.14 -0.84 -9.15
C LEU A 267 9.46 -0.02 -7.91
N ASN A 268 10.48 0.81 -8.00
CA ASN A 268 10.65 1.93 -7.10
C ASN A 268 9.54 2.97 -7.37
N GLY A 269 9.02 3.61 -6.31
CA GLY A 269 8.02 4.68 -6.46
C GLY A 269 8.46 5.75 -7.47
N THR A 270 7.61 6.06 -8.46
CA THR A 270 7.95 6.84 -9.66
C THR A 270 7.83 8.35 -9.49
N LYS A 271 7.26 8.82 -8.38
CA LYS A 271 7.21 10.25 -8.00
C LYS A 271 8.06 10.51 -6.76
N ARG A 272 9.34 10.13 -6.80
CA ARG A 272 10.31 10.52 -5.77
C ARG A 272 10.69 11.98 -5.98
N ARG A 273 10.49 12.80 -4.95
CA ARG A 273 11.17 14.09 -4.84
C ARG A 273 12.19 13.98 -3.71
N CYS A 274 13.42 14.36 -4.01
CA CYS A 274 14.43 14.61 -2.99
C CYS A 274 14.22 16.01 -2.44
N PHE A 275 14.35 16.17 -1.14
CA PHE A 275 14.23 17.45 -0.44
C PHE A 275 15.13 17.42 0.80
N TYR A 276 15.41 18.59 1.38
CA TYR A 276 16.06 18.70 2.69
C TYR A 276 15.01 18.72 3.79
N MET A 277 15.26 18.06 4.93
CA MET A 277 14.32 18.11 6.06
C MET A 277 14.07 19.53 6.56
N GLU A 278 15.05 20.42 6.38
CA GLU A 278 14.91 21.87 6.59
C GLU A 278 13.74 22.46 5.79
N GLU A 279 13.69 22.23 4.47
CA GLU A 279 12.63 22.74 3.59
C GLU A 279 11.24 22.24 4.00
N LEU A 280 11.14 20.97 4.42
CA LEU A 280 9.88 20.40 4.90
C LEU A 280 9.44 21.03 6.21
N VAL A 281 10.35 21.19 7.17
CA VAL A 281 10.05 21.81 8.47
C VAL A 281 9.65 23.27 8.28
N GLU A 282 10.37 24.04 7.47
CA GLU A 282 9.99 25.40 7.15
C GLU A 282 8.60 25.47 6.52
N THR A 283 8.29 24.59 5.58
CA THR A 283 6.98 24.53 4.93
C THR A 283 5.88 24.26 5.96
N VAL A 284 6.08 23.31 6.87
CA VAL A 284 5.10 22.99 7.92
C VAL A 284 4.90 24.18 8.86
N VAL A 285 5.98 24.81 9.32
CA VAL A 285 5.92 25.95 10.25
C VAL A 285 5.27 27.18 9.60
N ARG A 286 5.56 27.47 8.33
CA ARG A 286 4.97 28.62 7.61
C ARG A 286 3.46 28.51 7.38
N ASN A 287 2.93 27.28 7.27
CA ASN A 287 1.52 27.03 6.98
C ASN A 287 0.67 26.78 8.23
N LEU A 288 1.24 26.86 9.42
CA LEU A 288 0.59 26.59 10.70
C LEU A 288 0.63 27.77 11.66
#